data_AF-A0A6I7Q4K7-F1
#
_entry.id   AF-A0A6I7Q4K7-F1
#
_cell.length_a   1.000
_cell.length_b   1.000
_cell.length_c   1.000
_cell.angle_alpha   90.00
_cell.angle_beta   90.00
_cell.angle_gamma   90.00
#
_symmetry.space_group_name_H-M   'P 1'
#
loop_
_entity.id
_entity.type
_entity.pdbx_description
1 polymer ?
#
loop_
_entity_poly.entity_id
_entity_poly.type
_entity_poly.pdbx_seq_one_letter_code
_entity_poly.pdbx_strand_id
1 'polypeptide(L)'
;MLLKVIIEEQVYTLQVPEPLLTEASEFFEQLDRDMDPGWQMSREWVDAPDRLQRCQIVADKLLTALEKENQRLGLLMAAYLLSRLPDLEAVELDVHGEIQNNSFRLRPPAASDTRPATATAPAATLAAAPTGVPAMAPASAPTAPAADMPSGLGKIAAMTQAGHDVTKAFRVGKGWRFSVYDHATGAWQDSPLLATQAEAERLRQLAFRERYEALQRQP
;
A
#
# COMPACT_ATOMS: atom_id res chain seq x y z
N MET A 1 -9.28 16.20 -12.67
CA MET A 1 -8.40 16.26 -11.48
C MET A 1 -7.71 14.91 -11.24
N LEU A 2 -6.54 14.89 -10.57
CA LEU A 2 -5.82 13.65 -10.23
C LEU A 2 -5.68 13.55 -8.71
N LEU A 3 -6.13 12.44 -8.13
CA LEU A 3 -5.97 12.12 -6.71
C LEU A 3 -4.97 10.97 -6.57
N LYS A 4 -3.96 11.13 -5.71
CA LYS A 4 -3.07 10.03 -5.35
C LYS A 4 -3.65 9.28 -4.16
N VAL A 5 -3.63 7.96 -4.20
CA VAL A 5 -4.06 7.08 -3.13
C VAL A 5 -2.88 6.21 -2.76
N ILE A 6 -2.42 6.30 -1.52
CA ILE A 6 -1.28 5.58 -0.99
C ILE A 6 -1.83 4.43 -0.14
N ILE A 7 -1.49 3.20 -0.50
CA ILE A 7 -1.90 2.00 0.21
C ILE A 7 -0.61 1.27 0.60
N GLU A 8 -0.33 1.14 1.89
CA GLU A 8 0.95 0.68 2.42
C GLU A 8 2.16 1.49 1.90
N GLU A 9 2.84 1.04 0.84
CA GLU A 9 3.92 1.77 0.14
C GLU A 9 3.58 2.08 -1.33
N GLN A 10 2.40 1.67 -1.81
CA GLN A 10 2.01 1.78 -3.21
C GLN A 10 1.21 3.05 -3.48
N VAL A 11 1.62 3.80 -4.51
CA VAL A 11 0.92 5.03 -4.93
C VAL A 11 0.08 4.75 -6.17
N TYR A 12 -1.23 4.79 -5.99
CA TYR A 12 -2.24 4.74 -7.04
C TYR A 12 -2.65 6.14 -7.45
N THR A 13 -2.92 6.36 -8.72
CA THR A 13 -3.39 7.67 -9.21
C THR A 13 -4.76 7.50 -9.83
N LEU A 14 -5.80 8.07 -9.21
CA LEU A 14 -7.15 8.12 -9.75
C LEU A 14 -7.37 9.43 -10.50
N GLN A 15 -7.77 9.31 -11.76
CA GLN A 15 -8.18 10.45 -12.56
C GLN A 15 -9.68 10.69 -12.36
N VAL A 16 -10.01 11.70 -11.57
CA VAL A 16 -11.39 12.10 -11.30
C VAL A 16 -11.81 13.17 -12.33
N PRO A 17 -12.79 12.89 -13.20
CA PRO A 17 -13.29 13.89 -14.12
C PRO A 17 -14.08 14.97 -13.37
N GLU A 18 -13.83 16.24 -13.68
CA GLU A 18 -14.55 17.39 -13.09
C GLU A 18 -16.08 17.33 -13.21
N PRO A 19 -16.69 16.92 -14.35
CA PRO A 19 -18.16 16.83 -14.43
C PRO A 19 -18.73 15.85 -13.40
N LEU A 20 -17.99 14.80 -13.02
CA LEU A 20 -18.43 13.84 -12.00
C LEU A 20 -18.59 14.50 -10.63
N LEU A 21 -17.80 15.53 -10.29
CA LEU A 21 -17.99 16.23 -9.01
C LEU A 21 -19.34 16.96 -8.99
N THR A 22 -19.73 17.56 -10.11
CA THR A 22 -21.02 18.25 -10.23
C THR A 22 -22.17 17.24 -10.32
N GLU A 23 -22.05 16.22 -11.16
CA GLU A 23 -23.11 15.21 -11.38
C GLU A 23 -23.35 14.32 -10.14
N ALA A 24 -22.30 14.04 -9.35
CA ALA A 24 -22.42 13.24 -8.14
C ALA A 24 -22.69 14.05 -6.88
N SER A 25 -22.96 15.36 -6.99
CA SER A 25 -23.24 16.23 -5.83
C SER A 25 -24.40 15.71 -4.98
N GLU A 26 -25.48 15.24 -5.60
CA GLU A 26 -26.63 14.65 -4.90
C GLU A 26 -26.25 13.36 -4.15
N PHE A 27 -25.35 12.56 -4.73
CA PHE A 27 -24.82 11.36 -4.08
C PHE A 27 -23.98 11.71 -2.84
N PHE A 28 -23.18 12.78 -2.92
CA PHE A 28 -22.40 13.27 -1.78
C PHE A 28 -23.29 13.70 -0.63
N GLU A 29 -24.36 14.46 -0.92
CA GLU A 29 -25.34 14.86 0.11
C GLU A 29 -26.07 13.67 0.72
N GLN A 30 -26.40 12.67 -0.09
CA GLN A 30 -27.01 11.44 0.41
C GLN A 30 -26.05 10.67 1.32
N LEU A 31 -24.77 10.61 0.97
CA LEU A 31 -23.73 9.98 1.78
C LEU A 31 -23.52 10.72 3.11
N ASP A 32 -23.50 12.05 3.08
CA ASP A 32 -23.45 12.87 4.29
C ASP A 32 -24.65 12.64 5.20
N ARG A 33 -25.86 12.52 4.62
CA ARG A 33 -27.10 12.24 5.36
C ARG A 33 -27.11 10.83 5.94
N ASP A 34 -26.52 9.86 5.24
CA ASP A 34 -26.36 8.48 5.71
C ASP A 34 -25.37 8.39 6.89
N MET A 35 -24.40 9.31 6.98
CA MET A 35 -23.46 9.41 8.09
C MET A 35 -23.96 10.28 9.26
N ASP A 36 -24.99 11.10 9.06
CA ASP A 36 -25.58 11.99 10.08
C ASP A 36 -26.19 11.27 11.30
N PRO A 37 -26.87 10.10 11.19
CA PRO A 37 -27.41 9.37 12.35
C PRO A 37 -26.32 8.62 13.16
N GLY A 38 -25.06 8.75 12.76
CA GLY A 38 -23.93 8.07 13.37
C GLY A 38 -23.41 6.91 12.53
N TRP A 39 -22.11 6.66 12.63
CA TRP A 39 -21.40 5.65 11.87
C TRP A 39 -20.50 4.80 12.76
N GLN A 40 -20.43 3.51 12.49
CA GLN A 40 -19.48 2.62 13.15
C GLN A 40 -18.10 2.77 12.48
N MET A 41 -17.22 3.52 13.13
CA MET A 41 -15.81 3.65 12.75
C MET A 41 -15.00 2.50 13.34
N SER A 42 -14.96 1.38 12.61
CA SER A 42 -14.25 0.17 13.01
C SER A 42 -14.82 -0.43 14.31
N ARG A 43 -14.20 -0.21 15.47
CA ARG A 43 -14.67 -0.72 16.78
C ARG A 43 -15.47 0.33 17.57
N GLU A 44 -15.43 1.59 17.16
CA GLU A 44 -16.06 2.70 17.85
C GLU A 44 -17.32 3.17 17.11
N TRP A 45 -18.36 3.52 17.85
CA TRP A 45 -19.56 4.15 17.30
C TRP A 45 -19.44 5.67 17.46
N VAL A 46 -19.54 6.40 16.37
CA VAL A 46 -19.48 7.87 16.36
C VAL A 46 -20.85 8.40 15.99
N ASP A 47 -21.54 9.03 16.95
CA ASP A 47 -22.93 9.49 16.77
C ASP A 47 -23.04 10.66 15.78
N ALA A 48 -22.04 11.55 15.75
CA ALA A 48 -21.99 12.69 14.83
C ALA A 48 -20.57 12.83 14.27
N PRO A 49 -20.23 12.13 13.16
CA PRO A 49 -18.90 12.21 12.59
C PRO A 49 -18.64 13.61 12.04
N ASP A 50 -17.53 14.22 12.49
CA ASP A 50 -17.05 15.51 11.98
C ASP A 50 -16.62 15.40 10.51
N ARG A 51 -16.41 16.52 9.81
CA ARG A 51 -15.97 16.56 8.40
C ARG A 51 -14.74 15.67 8.15
N LEU A 52 -13.75 15.69 9.06
CA LEU A 52 -12.56 14.84 8.93
C LEU A 52 -12.93 13.36 9.02
N GLN A 53 -13.75 12.98 10.01
CA GLN A 53 -14.20 11.60 10.22
C GLN A 53 -15.06 11.10 9.05
N ARG A 54 -15.93 11.95 8.50
CA ARG A 54 -16.67 11.65 7.27
C ARG A 54 -15.72 11.37 6.10
N CYS A 55 -14.66 12.17 5.95
CA CYS A 55 -13.62 11.88 4.96
C CYS A 55 -12.93 10.54 5.23
N GLN A 56 -12.64 10.20 6.49
CA GLN A 56 -12.02 8.92 6.86
C GLN A 56 -12.93 7.73 6.53
N ILE A 57 -14.23 7.84 6.80
CA ILE A 57 -15.24 6.84 6.44
C ILE A 57 -15.31 6.66 4.92
N VAL A 58 -15.28 7.76 4.16
CA VAL A 58 -15.29 7.70 2.69
C VAL A 58 -13.97 7.17 2.13
N ALA A 59 -12.86 7.44 2.78
CA ALA A 59 -11.55 6.89 2.43
C ALA A 59 -11.53 5.35 2.63
N ASP A 60 -12.14 4.84 3.70
CA ASP A 60 -12.34 3.40 3.91
C ASP A 60 -13.26 2.78 2.83
N LYS A 61 -14.36 3.46 2.49
CA LYS A 61 -15.23 3.04 1.36
C LYS A 61 -14.48 3.07 0.02
N LEU A 62 -13.58 4.04 -0.19
CA LEU A 62 -12.71 4.11 -1.37
C LEU A 62 -11.77 2.91 -1.41
N LEU A 63 -11.14 2.55 -0.28
CA LEU A 63 -10.33 1.34 -0.17
C LEU A 63 -11.16 0.13 -0.60
N THR A 64 -12.29 -0.11 0.06
CA THR A 64 -13.20 -1.23 -0.26
C THR A 64 -13.60 -1.24 -1.74
N ALA A 65 -13.84 -0.08 -2.35
CA ALA A 65 -14.18 0.04 -3.76
C ALA A 65 -13.01 -0.38 -4.67
N LEU A 66 -11.79 0.01 -4.32
CA LEU A 66 -10.57 -0.41 -5.01
C LEU A 66 -10.34 -1.92 -4.85
N GLU A 67 -10.56 -2.47 -3.65
CA GLU A 67 -10.46 -3.91 -3.38
C GLU A 67 -11.46 -4.73 -4.20
N LYS A 68 -12.68 -4.23 -4.33
CA LYS A 68 -13.76 -4.84 -5.13
C LYS A 68 -13.68 -4.53 -6.63
N GLU A 69 -12.61 -3.87 -7.08
CA GLU A 69 -12.41 -3.42 -8.47
C GLU A 69 -13.56 -2.57 -9.03
N ASN A 70 -14.32 -1.91 -8.14
CA ASN A 70 -15.43 -1.07 -8.51
C ASN A 70 -14.93 0.34 -8.84
N GLN A 71 -14.42 0.49 -10.06
CA GLN A 71 -13.87 1.75 -10.54
C GLN A 71 -14.87 2.91 -10.48
N ARG A 72 -16.16 2.67 -10.78
CA ARG A 72 -17.20 3.71 -10.69
C ARG A 72 -17.36 4.20 -9.25
N LEU A 73 -17.49 3.28 -8.30
CA LEU A 73 -17.62 3.63 -6.88
C LEU A 73 -16.34 4.31 -6.37
N GLY A 74 -15.16 3.81 -6.75
CA GLY A 74 -13.88 4.42 -6.37
C GLY A 74 -13.73 5.85 -6.91
N LEU A 75 -14.14 6.10 -8.16
CA LEU A 75 -14.17 7.46 -8.72
C LEU A 75 -15.13 8.37 -7.96
N LEU A 76 -16.30 7.88 -7.56
CA LEU A 76 -17.26 8.64 -6.75
C LEU A 76 -16.71 8.97 -5.35
N MET A 77 -16.07 8.00 -4.68
CA MET A 77 -15.47 8.26 -3.36
C MET A 77 -14.29 9.25 -3.47
N ALA A 78 -13.47 9.11 -4.50
CA ALA A 78 -12.39 10.06 -4.79
C ALA A 78 -12.93 11.47 -5.09
N ALA A 79 -14.04 11.56 -5.85
CA ALA A 79 -14.71 12.83 -6.13
C ALA A 79 -15.28 13.48 -4.86
N TYR A 80 -15.88 12.70 -3.96
CA TYR A 80 -16.35 13.18 -2.66
C TYR A 80 -15.19 13.76 -1.83
N LEU A 81 -14.06 13.04 -1.75
CA LEU A 81 -12.88 13.51 -1.01
C LEU A 81 -12.35 14.82 -1.58
N LEU A 82 -12.27 14.95 -2.91
CA LEU A 82 -11.85 16.21 -3.56
C LEU A 82 -12.87 17.35 -3.38
N SER A 83 -14.17 17.04 -3.32
CA SER A 83 -15.22 18.02 -3.05
C SER A 83 -15.14 18.58 -1.62
N ARG A 84 -14.92 17.69 -0.64
CA ARG A 84 -14.78 18.06 0.78
C ARG A 84 -13.38 18.55 1.14
N LEU A 85 -12.34 18.20 0.39
CA LEU A 85 -10.96 18.62 0.60
C LEU A 85 -10.36 19.05 -0.75
N PRO A 86 -10.61 20.28 -1.22
CA PRO A 86 -10.13 20.75 -2.52
C PRO A 86 -8.60 20.83 -2.60
N ASP A 87 -7.93 20.95 -1.45
CA ASP A 87 -6.46 20.94 -1.35
C ASP A 87 -5.86 19.53 -1.21
N LEU A 88 -6.67 18.48 -1.33
CA LEU A 88 -6.19 17.10 -1.17
C LEU A 88 -5.28 16.69 -2.34
N GLU A 89 -4.03 16.34 -2.04
CA GLU A 89 -3.08 15.83 -3.02
C GLU A 89 -2.97 14.31 -2.98
N ALA A 90 -2.86 13.74 -1.78
CA ALA A 90 -2.84 12.30 -1.59
C ALA A 90 -3.67 11.88 -0.38
N VAL A 91 -4.26 10.70 -0.43
CA VAL A 91 -4.89 10.04 0.72
C VAL A 91 -4.12 8.77 1.04
N GLU A 92 -3.76 8.57 2.30
CA GLU A 92 -3.11 7.36 2.79
C GLU A 92 -4.17 6.49 3.45
N LEU A 93 -4.39 5.30 2.89
CA LEU A 93 -5.40 4.36 3.30
C LEU A 93 -4.77 3.25 4.14
N ASP A 94 -5.40 2.94 5.26
CA ASP A 94 -5.01 1.86 6.15
C ASP A 94 -5.72 0.55 5.75
N VAL A 95 -4.95 -0.49 5.44
CA VAL A 95 -5.45 -1.81 5.03
C VAL A 95 -5.81 -2.71 6.20
N HIS A 96 -5.51 -2.32 7.44
CA HIS A 96 -5.85 -3.09 8.63
C HIS A 96 -7.31 -2.87 9.06
N GLY A 97 -8.07 -2.05 8.33
CA GLY A 97 -9.48 -1.74 8.62
C GLY A 97 -9.64 -0.73 9.75
N GLU A 98 -8.57 -0.02 10.12
CA GLU A 98 -8.63 1.07 11.08
C GLU A 98 -8.94 2.38 10.35
N ILE A 99 -10.23 2.65 10.17
CA ILE A 99 -10.75 3.85 9.50
C ILE A 99 -10.11 5.15 10.04
N GLN A 100 -9.76 5.14 11.33
CA GLN A 100 -9.15 6.26 12.05
C GLN A 100 -7.70 6.55 11.62
N ASN A 101 -6.99 5.54 11.12
CA ASN A 101 -5.61 5.66 10.65
C ASN A 101 -5.53 6.24 9.23
N ASN A 102 -6.66 6.34 8.51
CA ASN A 102 -6.73 7.00 7.22
C ASN A 102 -6.31 8.47 7.36
N SER A 103 -5.27 8.86 6.63
CA SER A 103 -4.69 10.20 6.71
C SER A 103 -4.72 10.92 5.35
N PHE A 104 -4.77 12.24 5.38
CA PHE A 104 -4.93 13.07 4.20
C PHE A 104 -3.73 14.00 4.05
N ARG A 105 -3.04 13.87 2.92
CA ARG A 105 -1.94 14.75 2.53
C ARG A 105 -2.50 15.88 1.69
N LEU A 106 -2.67 17.03 2.33
CA LEU A 106 -3.07 18.27 1.67
C LEU A 106 -1.84 18.89 0.99
N ARG A 107 -2.01 19.45 -0.21
CA ARG A 107 -0.99 20.29 -0.83
C ARG A 107 -0.75 21.48 0.11
N PRO A 108 0.47 21.69 0.62
CA PRO A 108 0.75 22.91 1.36
C PRO A 108 0.44 24.10 0.44
N PRO A 109 -0.33 25.11 0.89
CA PRO A 109 -0.48 26.33 0.11
C PRO A 109 0.94 26.83 -0.14
N ALA A 110 1.30 27.06 -1.40
CA ALA A 110 2.67 27.36 -1.82
C ALA A 110 3.27 28.46 -0.93
N ALA A 111 3.94 28.05 0.14
CA ALA A 111 4.71 28.91 0.98
C ALA A 111 5.91 29.27 0.12
N SER A 112 5.89 30.53 -0.31
CA SER A 112 6.99 31.21 -0.97
C SER A 112 8.30 30.82 -0.32
N ASP A 113 9.28 30.51 -1.17
CA ASP A 113 10.73 30.58 -0.91
C ASP A 113 11.09 30.95 0.54
N THR A 114 11.14 29.95 1.42
CA THR A 114 11.87 30.10 2.67
C THR A 114 12.86 28.95 2.72
N ARG A 115 14.07 29.26 2.24
CA ARG A 115 15.30 28.50 2.46
C ARG A 115 15.24 27.80 3.83
N PRO A 116 15.45 26.48 3.90
CA PRO A 116 15.79 25.88 5.18
C PRO A 116 17.16 26.44 5.59
N ALA A 117 17.14 27.42 6.49
CA ALA A 117 18.32 27.85 7.21
C ALA A 117 18.81 26.65 8.04
N THR A 118 19.94 26.09 7.61
CA THR A 118 20.99 25.45 8.41
C THR A 118 20.65 25.20 9.88
N ALA A 119 20.24 23.97 10.20
CA ALA A 119 20.37 23.41 11.53
C ALA A 119 21.55 22.43 11.54
N THR A 120 22.68 23.01 11.92
CA THR A 120 23.98 22.47 12.30
C THR A 120 23.93 21.10 13.00
N ALA A 121 24.74 20.17 12.47
CA ALA A 121 25.20 18.97 13.15
C ALA A 121 26.06 19.31 14.39
N PRO A 122 26.23 18.36 15.32
CA PRO A 122 27.58 18.11 15.80
C PRO A 122 27.99 16.66 15.58
N ALA A 123 29.21 16.54 15.06
CA ALA A 123 29.92 15.31 14.82
C ALA A 123 30.48 14.71 16.12
N ALA A 124 30.43 13.38 16.16
CA ALA A 124 31.48 12.45 16.57
C ALA A 124 32.13 12.57 17.97
N THR A 125 32.14 11.44 18.69
CA THR A 125 33.40 10.87 19.18
C THR A 125 33.34 9.34 19.19
N LEU A 126 34.47 8.81 18.73
CA LEU A 126 34.92 7.43 18.50
C LEU A 126 34.93 6.47 19.70
N ALA A 127 35.13 5.19 19.31
CA ALA A 127 35.83 4.08 20.00
C ALA A 127 34.88 2.98 20.52
N ALA A 128 35.09 1.68 20.29
CA ALA A 128 36.16 0.91 19.63
C ALA A 128 35.62 -0.51 19.31
N ALA A 129 36.25 -1.18 18.34
CA ALA A 129 36.08 -2.60 18.07
C ALA A 129 36.62 -3.46 19.25
N PRO A 130 36.23 -4.75 19.37
CA PRO A 130 36.98 -5.76 18.61
C PRO A 130 36.15 -6.94 18.05
N THR A 131 36.66 -7.45 16.92
CA THR A 131 36.83 -8.85 16.49
C THR A 131 35.90 -9.94 17.03
N GLY A 132 35.29 -10.69 16.09
CA GLY A 132 34.85 -12.06 16.34
C GLY A 132 33.98 -12.64 15.23
N VAL A 133 34.59 -13.36 14.28
CA VAL A 133 33.89 -14.43 13.53
C VAL A 133 33.83 -15.66 14.46
N PRO A 134 32.77 -16.49 14.39
CA PRO A 134 32.84 -17.61 13.45
C PRO A 134 31.50 -17.95 12.78
N ALA A 135 31.64 -18.75 11.73
CA ALA A 135 30.58 -19.37 10.95
C ALA A 135 29.76 -20.39 11.74
N MET A 136 28.45 -20.45 11.46
CA MET A 136 27.68 -21.70 11.31
C MET A 136 26.24 -21.38 10.87
N ALA A 137 25.82 -21.94 9.75
CA ALA A 137 24.44 -22.39 9.53
C ALA A 137 24.28 -23.81 10.14
N PRO A 138 23.09 -24.43 10.19
CA PRO A 138 21.76 -23.99 9.76
C PRO A 138 20.62 -24.26 10.79
N ALA A 139 19.38 -23.96 10.36
CA ALA A 139 18.08 -24.51 10.80
C ALA A 139 17.42 -23.93 12.07
N SER A 140 16.25 -23.30 11.90
CA SER A 140 14.94 -23.90 12.26
C SER A 140 13.79 -22.97 11.87
N ALA A 141 12.72 -23.59 11.36
CA ALA A 141 11.46 -23.00 10.94
C ALA A 141 10.72 -22.26 12.07
N PRO A 142 9.62 -21.58 11.74
CA PRO A 142 8.37 -22.04 12.32
C PRO A 142 7.34 -22.46 11.27
N THR A 143 6.82 -23.65 11.56
CA THR A 143 5.56 -24.28 11.19
C THR A 143 4.44 -23.35 10.72
N ALA A 144 3.87 -23.71 9.56
CA ALA A 144 2.62 -23.21 9.01
C ALA A 144 1.40 -23.51 9.90
N PRO A 145 0.28 -22.83 9.68
CA PRO A 145 -1.01 -23.49 9.65
C PRO A 145 -1.48 -23.64 8.20
N ALA A 146 -1.64 -24.88 7.77
CA ALA A 146 -2.55 -25.21 6.69
C ALA A 146 -3.98 -25.01 7.19
N ALA A 147 -4.78 -24.20 6.49
CA ALA A 147 -6.23 -24.20 6.63
C ALA A 147 -6.86 -23.65 5.34
N ASP A 148 -7.61 -24.54 4.69
CA ASP A 148 -8.73 -24.33 3.78
C ASP A 148 -8.62 -23.33 2.61
N MET A 149 -8.77 -23.87 1.41
CA MET A 149 -9.19 -23.11 0.23
C MET A 149 -10.53 -22.40 0.51
N PRO A 150 -10.65 -21.14 0.08
CA PRO A 150 -11.75 -20.78 -0.77
C PRO A 150 -11.19 -20.37 -2.14
N SER A 151 -11.61 -21.10 -3.16
CA SER A 151 -11.40 -20.73 -4.57
C SER A 151 -11.84 -19.29 -4.80
N GLY A 152 -10.98 -18.51 -5.49
CA GLY A 152 -11.19 -17.09 -5.78
C GLY A 152 -10.44 -16.13 -4.85
N LEU A 153 -9.11 -16.25 -4.75
CA LEU A 153 -8.30 -15.26 -4.03
C LEU A 153 -8.32 -13.92 -4.75
N GLY A 154 -8.96 -12.93 -4.14
CA GLY A 154 -9.00 -11.55 -4.61
C GLY A 154 -7.60 -11.00 -4.90
N LYS A 155 -7.51 -10.15 -5.91
CA LYS A 155 -6.28 -9.56 -6.47
C LYS A 155 -5.28 -9.03 -5.44
N ILE A 156 -5.75 -8.53 -4.30
CA ILE A 156 -4.94 -8.01 -3.19
C ILE A 156 -4.33 -9.12 -2.32
N ALA A 157 -5.05 -10.20 -2.10
CA ALA A 157 -4.50 -11.40 -1.47
C ALA A 157 -3.45 -12.06 -2.38
N ALA A 158 -3.70 -12.09 -3.70
CA ALA A 158 -2.71 -12.53 -4.68
C ALA A 158 -1.46 -11.64 -4.72
N MET A 159 -1.58 -10.32 -4.48
CA MET A 159 -0.45 -9.39 -4.39
C MET A 159 0.33 -9.53 -3.09
N THR A 160 -0.36 -9.72 -1.96
CA THR A 160 0.26 -9.97 -0.64
C THR A 160 0.99 -11.30 -0.61
N GLN A 161 0.40 -12.33 -1.23
CA GLN A 161 1.00 -13.65 -1.38
C GLN A 161 2.25 -13.57 -2.27
N ALA A 162 2.16 -12.89 -3.42
CA ALA A 162 3.32 -12.69 -4.30
C ALA A 162 4.46 -11.90 -3.62
N GLY A 163 4.14 -11.01 -2.66
CA GLY A 163 5.11 -10.34 -1.81
C GLY A 163 5.85 -11.29 -0.87
N HIS A 164 5.16 -12.29 -0.32
CA HIS A 164 5.76 -13.35 0.49
C HIS A 164 6.57 -14.35 -0.34
N ASP A 165 6.19 -14.55 -1.60
CA ASP A 165 6.81 -15.56 -2.47
C ASP A 165 8.11 -15.09 -3.14
N VAL A 166 8.50 -13.83 -2.98
CA VAL A 166 9.72 -13.30 -3.60
C VAL A 166 10.57 -12.59 -2.57
N THR A 167 11.73 -13.15 -2.25
CA THR A 167 12.67 -12.52 -1.32
C THR A 167 13.27 -11.24 -1.93
N LYS A 168 13.62 -10.26 -1.09
CA LYS A 168 14.40 -9.08 -1.51
C LYS A 168 15.70 -9.53 -2.19
N ALA A 169 16.11 -8.83 -3.24
CA ALA A 169 17.38 -9.08 -3.90
C ALA A 169 18.52 -8.89 -2.90
N PHE A 170 19.34 -9.92 -2.70
CA PHE A 170 20.44 -9.93 -1.76
C PHE A 170 21.78 -10.11 -2.50
N ARG A 171 22.80 -9.41 -2.01
CA ARG A 171 24.13 -9.38 -2.62
C ARG A 171 24.94 -10.59 -2.17
N VAL A 172 25.48 -11.34 -3.13
CA VAL A 172 26.35 -12.48 -2.87
C VAL A 172 27.61 -12.40 -3.71
N GLY A 173 28.74 -12.24 -3.02
CA GLY A 173 30.03 -12.00 -3.65
C GLY A 173 30.03 -10.72 -4.49
N LYS A 174 30.30 -10.87 -5.79
CA LYS A 174 30.33 -9.78 -6.77
C LYS A 174 29.03 -9.60 -7.55
N GLY A 175 27.97 -10.32 -7.20
CA GLY A 175 26.68 -10.22 -7.86
C GLY A 175 25.50 -10.21 -6.90
N TRP A 176 24.31 -10.24 -7.49
CA TRP A 176 23.02 -10.12 -6.85
C TRP A 176 22.16 -11.34 -7.20
N ARG A 177 21.38 -11.83 -6.24
CA ARG A 177 20.41 -12.89 -6.45
C ARG A 177 19.14 -12.63 -5.67
N PHE A 178 18.05 -13.25 -6.09
CA PHE A 178 16.78 -13.27 -5.39
C PHE A 178 16.28 -14.71 -5.39
N SER A 179 15.43 -15.05 -4.42
CA SER A 179 14.80 -16.37 -4.36
C SER A 179 13.30 -16.20 -4.57
N VAL A 180 12.73 -17.10 -5.37
CA VAL A 180 11.30 -17.16 -5.65
C VAL A 180 10.78 -18.47 -5.10
N TYR A 181 9.71 -18.41 -4.34
CA TYR A 181 9.01 -19.56 -3.83
C TYR A 181 8.06 -20.11 -4.89
N ASP A 182 8.27 -21.36 -5.27
CA ASP A 182 7.41 -22.08 -6.18
C ASP A 182 6.37 -22.89 -5.40
N HIS A 183 5.11 -22.44 -5.42
CA HIS A 183 3.99 -23.12 -4.74
C HIS A 183 3.60 -24.46 -5.34
N ALA A 184 3.95 -24.74 -6.60
CA ALA A 184 3.63 -26.02 -7.23
C ALA A 184 4.53 -27.14 -6.69
N THR A 185 5.75 -26.79 -6.29
CA THR A 185 6.78 -27.71 -5.78
C THR A 185 7.08 -27.50 -4.30
N GLY A 186 6.57 -26.42 -3.69
CA GLY A 186 6.86 -26.03 -2.30
C GLY A 186 8.34 -25.66 -2.08
N ALA A 187 9.05 -25.26 -3.13
CA ALA A 187 10.50 -25.09 -3.10
C ALA A 187 10.93 -23.67 -3.47
N TRP A 188 11.96 -23.18 -2.78
CA TRP A 188 12.63 -21.93 -3.15
C TRP A 188 13.58 -22.17 -4.31
N GLN A 189 13.36 -21.46 -5.43
CA GLN A 189 14.26 -21.44 -6.57
C GLN A 189 15.11 -20.16 -6.50
N ASP A 190 16.43 -20.32 -6.49
CA ASP A 190 17.34 -19.18 -6.55
C ASP A 190 17.57 -18.70 -7.99
N SER A 191 17.57 -17.37 -8.16
CA SER A 191 17.92 -16.75 -9.42
C SER A 191 19.42 -16.90 -9.71
N PRO A 192 19.81 -17.03 -11.00
CA PRO A 192 21.21 -16.92 -11.41
C PRO A 192 21.85 -15.63 -10.89
N LEU A 193 23.17 -15.68 -10.69
CA LEU A 193 23.94 -14.60 -10.11
C LEU A 193 24.09 -13.44 -11.10
N LEU A 194 23.44 -12.32 -10.80
CA LEU A 194 23.35 -11.15 -11.66
C LEU A 194 24.45 -10.14 -11.34
N ALA A 195 24.99 -9.47 -12.35
CA ALA A 195 26.10 -8.53 -12.16
C ALA A 195 25.64 -7.24 -11.46
N THR A 196 24.41 -6.79 -11.71
CA THR A 196 23.88 -5.53 -11.17
C THR A 196 22.60 -5.74 -10.34
N GLN A 197 22.42 -4.87 -9.34
CA GLN A 197 21.21 -4.84 -8.52
C GLN A 197 19.97 -4.54 -9.37
N ALA A 198 20.09 -3.59 -10.31
CA ALA A 198 19.00 -3.20 -11.18
C ALA A 198 18.51 -4.36 -12.07
N GLU A 199 19.41 -5.20 -12.59
CA GLU A 199 19.02 -6.43 -13.31
C GLU A 199 18.35 -7.45 -12.38
N ALA A 200 18.83 -7.60 -11.14
CA ALA A 200 18.20 -8.45 -10.13
C ALA A 200 16.79 -7.99 -9.75
N GLU A 201 16.59 -6.69 -9.56
CA GLU A 201 15.26 -6.14 -9.27
C GLU A 201 14.33 -6.23 -10.48
N ARG A 202 14.85 -6.06 -11.70
CA ARG A 202 14.05 -6.19 -12.93
C ARG A 202 13.62 -7.62 -13.19
N LEU A 203 14.52 -8.60 -13.04
CA LEU A 203 14.19 -10.02 -13.17
C LEU A 203 13.26 -10.51 -12.05
N ARG A 204 13.45 -10.00 -10.83
CA ARG A 204 12.51 -10.17 -9.72
C ARG A 204 11.11 -9.67 -10.09
N GLN A 205 11.00 -8.46 -10.64
CA GLN A 205 9.71 -7.89 -11.05
C GLN A 205 9.03 -8.70 -12.15
N LEU A 206 9.81 -9.26 -13.08
CA LEU A 206 9.27 -10.17 -14.11
C LEU A 206 8.77 -11.48 -13.50
N ALA A 207 9.54 -12.09 -12.61
CA ALA A 207 9.12 -13.30 -11.90
C ALA A 207 7.87 -13.06 -11.03
N PHE A 208 7.79 -11.89 -10.38
CA PHE A 208 6.61 -11.46 -9.62
C PHE A 208 5.38 -11.34 -10.52
N ARG A 209 5.53 -10.73 -11.70
CA ARG A 209 4.44 -10.57 -12.67
C ARG A 209 3.96 -11.91 -13.23
N GLU A 210 4.88 -12.81 -13.61
CA GLU A 210 4.50 -14.15 -14.12
C GLU A 210 3.76 -14.97 -13.05
N ARG A 211 4.18 -14.87 -11.78
CA ARG A 211 3.50 -15.55 -10.67
C ARG A 211 2.14 -14.95 -10.36
N TYR A 212 2.03 -13.63 -10.41
CA TYR A 212 0.76 -12.93 -10.29
C TYR A 212 -0.21 -13.32 -11.40
N GLU A 213 0.25 -13.41 -12.66
CA GLU A 213 -0.57 -13.93 -13.77
C GLU A 213 -0.95 -15.40 -13.58
N ALA A 214 -0.06 -16.24 -13.03
CA ALA A 214 -0.36 -17.65 -12.74
C ALA A 214 -1.40 -17.81 -11.62
N LEU A 215 -1.30 -17.02 -10.56
CA LEU A 215 -2.27 -16.97 -9.45
C LEU A 215 -3.63 -16.44 -9.92
N GLN A 216 -3.66 -15.50 -10.86
CA GLN A 216 -4.89 -15.02 -11.49
C GLN A 216 -5.53 -16.02 -12.45
N ARG A 217 -4.75 -16.97 -13.01
CA ARG A 217 -5.23 -17.95 -13.98
C ARG A 217 -5.70 -19.26 -13.32
N GLN A 218 -5.56 -19.41 -12.00
CA GLN A 218 -6.13 -20.56 -11.29
C GLN A 218 -7.65 -20.36 -11.12
N PRO A 219 -8.48 -21.33 -11.60
CA PRO A 219 -9.94 -21.22 -11.57
C PRO A 219 -10.54 -21.38 -10.17
#